data_AF-A0A5C6NWG8-F1
#
_entry.id   AF-A0A5C6NWG8-F1
#
_cell.length_a   1.000
_cell.length_b   1.000
_cell.length_c   1.000
_cell.angle_alpha   90.00
_cell.angle_beta   90.00
_cell.angle_gamma   90.00
#
_symmetry.space_group_name_H-M   'P 1'
#
loop_
_entity.id
_entity.type
_entity.pdbx_description
1 polymer ?
#
loop_
_entity_poly.entity_id
_entity_poly.type
_entity_poly.pdbx_seq_one_letter_code
_entity_poly.pdbx_strand_id
1 'polypeptide(L)'
;MATWVEREEKGEDRPHILLNQYRISSSVTLEGKGQLKFTSGKWSPHHNCSQFATANDTSIRGWDLRTMSQIYCIESAHGQLVRDLDFNPNRQYYLASCGDDCKVKFWDVRNVQEPVKTLEEHSHW
;
A
#
# COMPACT_ATOMS: atom_id res chain seq x y z
N MET A 1 12.62 38.95 -52.43
CA MET A 1 11.28 38.52 -51.97
C MET A 1 10.87 39.47 -50.86
N ALA A 2 9.67 40.03 -50.99
CA ALA A 2 9.03 40.99 -50.10
C ALA A 2 8.60 40.32 -48.77
N THR A 3 8.21 40.96 -47.67
CA THR A 3 7.36 42.14 -47.43
C THR A 3 7.46 42.57 -45.94
N TRP A 4 7.22 43.86 -45.65
CA TRP A 4 6.81 44.42 -44.33
C TRP A 4 5.34 44.01 -44.02
N VAL A 5 4.77 44.02 -42.80
CA VAL A 5 4.39 45.15 -41.91
C VAL A 5 3.86 44.62 -40.54
N GLU A 6 3.97 45.47 -39.51
CA GLU A 6 3.54 45.42 -38.10
C GLU A 6 2.07 45.05 -37.76
N ARG A 7 1.82 44.60 -36.52
CA ARG A 7 1.01 45.33 -35.49
C ARG A 7 0.95 44.60 -34.14
N GLU A 8 0.99 45.38 -33.05
CA GLU A 8 0.55 45.01 -31.70
C GLU A 8 -0.97 44.81 -31.64
N GLU A 9 -1.47 43.86 -30.82
CA GLU A 9 -2.46 44.17 -29.77
C GLU A 9 -2.70 43.00 -28.80
N LYS A 10 -3.08 43.38 -27.58
CA LYS A 10 -3.18 42.62 -26.33
C LYS A 10 -4.32 41.59 -26.32
N GLY A 11 -4.04 40.42 -25.76
CA GLY A 11 -5.06 39.45 -25.33
C GLY A 11 -4.70 38.89 -23.94
N GLU A 12 -5.63 39.01 -23.01
CA GLU A 12 -5.52 38.76 -21.57
C GLU A 12 -4.85 37.44 -21.16
N ASP A 13 -3.77 37.50 -20.36
CA ASP A 13 -3.26 36.39 -19.56
C ASP A 13 -4.25 36.05 -18.44
N ARG A 14 -5.16 35.09 -18.69
CA ARG A 14 -5.84 34.37 -17.62
C ARG A 14 -5.00 33.15 -17.26
N PRO A 15 -4.45 33.03 -16.04
CA PRO A 15 -3.79 31.81 -15.65
C PRO A 15 -4.85 30.71 -15.54
N HIS A 16 -4.93 29.87 -16.57
CA HIS A 16 -5.60 28.58 -16.46
C HIS A 16 -4.82 27.77 -15.43
N ILE A 17 -5.38 27.67 -14.23
CA ILE A 17 -4.88 26.77 -13.18
C ILE A 17 -5.03 25.37 -13.75
N LEU A 18 -3.96 24.85 -14.35
CA LEU A 18 -3.89 23.49 -14.82
C LEU A 18 -4.01 22.60 -13.58
N LEU A 19 -5.22 22.08 -13.35
CA LEU A 19 -5.43 20.97 -12.43
C LEU A 19 -4.47 19.87 -12.88
N ASN A 20 -3.46 19.62 -12.05
CA ASN A 20 -2.43 18.64 -12.34
C ASN A 20 -3.14 17.31 -12.60
N GLN A 21 -3.18 16.87 -13.86
CA GLN A 21 -3.76 15.58 -14.22
C GLN A 21 -2.92 14.53 -13.51
N TYR A 22 -3.51 13.84 -12.55
CA TYR A 22 -2.88 12.70 -11.89
C TYR A 22 -2.51 11.68 -12.97
N ARG A 23 -1.23 11.64 -13.35
CA ARG A 23 -0.70 10.56 -14.20
C ARG A 23 -0.30 9.41 -13.31
N ILE A 24 -0.75 8.22 -13.68
CA ILE A 24 -0.20 6.98 -13.14
C ILE A 24 1.28 6.95 -13.57
N SER A 25 2.18 7.07 -12.60
CA SER A 25 3.63 7.09 -12.86
C SER A 25 4.21 5.67 -13.04
N SER A 26 3.53 4.66 -12.51
CA SER A 26 3.97 3.26 -12.54
C SER A 26 2.80 2.34 -12.23
N SER A 27 2.80 1.16 -12.83
CA SER A 27 1.90 0.05 -12.49
C SER A 27 2.76 -1.18 -12.21
N VAL A 28 2.39 -1.94 -11.18
CA VAL A 28 3.03 -3.22 -10.84
C VAL A 28 1.96 -4.30 -10.88
N THR A 29 2.24 -5.37 -11.63
CA THR A 29 1.39 -6.56 -11.66
C THR A 29 1.96 -7.57 -10.70
N LEU A 30 1.19 -7.94 -9.67
CA LEU A 30 1.60 -9.01 -8.77
C LEU A 30 1.15 -10.35 -9.32
N GLU A 31 2.11 -11.15 -9.80
CA GLU A 31 1.83 -12.51 -10.26
C GLU A 31 1.75 -13.47 -9.06
N GLY A 32 0.59 -14.09 -8.87
CA GLY A 32 0.39 -15.19 -7.93
C GLY A 32 -0.09 -16.43 -8.67
N LYS A 33 0.33 -17.61 -8.21
CA LYS A 33 -0.25 -18.87 -8.69
C LYS A 33 -1.69 -18.96 -8.16
N GLY A 34 -2.68 -18.78 -9.04
CA GLY A 34 -4.12 -18.88 -8.72
C GLY A 34 -4.85 -17.53 -8.65
N GLN A 35 -6.14 -17.55 -8.28
CA GLN A 35 -6.89 -16.33 -7.97
C GLN A 35 -6.50 -15.83 -6.58
N LEU A 36 -5.42 -15.04 -6.48
CA LEU A 36 -5.09 -14.36 -5.22
C LEU A 36 -6.23 -13.40 -4.88
N LYS A 37 -6.96 -13.68 -3.80
CA LYS A 37 -7.96 -12.76 -3.27
C LYS A 37 -7.27 -11.83 -2.30
N PHE A 38 -6.92 -10.64 -2.79
CA PHE A 38 -6.53 -9.55 -1.90
C PHE A 38 -7.75 -9.11 -1.12
N THR A 39 -7.64 -9.13 0.19
CA THR A 39 -8.70 -8.66 1.08
C THR A 39 -8.45 -7.23 1.52
N SER A 40 -7.17 -6.85 1.69
CA SER A 40 -6.77 -5.50 2.09
C SER A 40 -5.35 -5.18 1.65
N GLY A 41 -5.06 -3.88 1.54
CA GLY A 41 -3.70 -3.38 1.44
C GLY A 41 -3.58 -1.99 2.07
N LYS A 42 -2.46 -1.73 2.74
CA LYS A 42 -2.19 -0.45 3.43
C LYS A 42 -0.81 0.06 3.12
N TRP A 43 -0.71 1.39 3.02
CA TRP A 43 0.56 2.08 2.97
C TRP A 43 1.16 2.21 4.36
N SER A 44 2.47 1.99 4.46
CA SER A 44 3.19 2.37 5.67
C SER A 44 3.24 3.89 5.77
N PRO A 45 2.89 4.49 6.91
CA PRO A 45 3.09 5.93 7.13
C PRO A 45 4.57 6.28 7.32
N HIS A 46 5.45 5.28 7.42
CA HIS A 46 6.88 5.43 7.60
C HIS A 46 7.61 5.41 6.25
N HIS A 47 8.93 5.65 6.28
CA HIS A 47 9.80 5.53 5.11
C HIS A 47 9.32 6.33 3.88
N ASN A 48 8.81 7.55 4.08
CA ASN A 48 8.25 8.39 3.02
C ASN A 48 7.15 7.67 2.21
N CYS A 49 6.35 6.85 2.88
CA CYS A 49 5.27 6.07 2.27
C CYS A 49 5.72 5.18 1.10
N SER A 50 6.96 4.66 1.13
CA SER A 50 7.48 3.80 0.06
C SER A 50 7.12 2.33 0.22
N GLN A 51 6.61 1.93 1.37
CA GLN A 51 6.26 0.56 1.70
C GLN A 51 4.75 0.34 1.66
N PHE A 52 4.36 -0.81 1.13
CA PHE A 52 2.97 -1.21 1.02
C PHE A 52 2.81 -2.65 1.51
N ALA A 53 1.82 -2.91 2.35
CA ALA A 53 1.48 -4.24 2.83
C ALA A 53 0.19 -4.74 2.18
N THR A 54 0.12 -6.03 1.89
CA THR A 54 -1.04 -6.70 1.31
C THR A 54 -1.41 -7.95 2.10
N ALA A 55 -2.72 -8.14 2.31
CA ALA A 55 -3.31 -9.37 2.82
C ALA A 55 -3.69 -10.27 1.65
N ASN A 56 -3.12 -11.48 1.60
CA ASN A 56 -3.29 -12.45 0.52
C ASN A 56 -3.69 -13.79 1.13
N ASP A 57 -4.94 -14.17 1.00
CA ASP A 57 -5.52 -15.34 1.67
C ASP A 57 -5.25 -15.34 3.18
N THR A 58 -4.46 -16.29 3.68
CA THR A 58 -4.07 -16.43 5.10
C THR A 58 -2.75 -15.73 5.43
N SER A 59 -2.10 -15.13 4.44
CA SER A 59 -0.73 -14.61 4.54
C SER A 59 -0.68 -13.09 4.36
N ILE A 60 0.41 -12.49 4.81
CA ILE A 60 0.66 -11.05 4.68
C ILE A 60 1.99 -10.84 3.97
N ARG A 61 2.04 -9.92 3.01
CA ARG A 61 3.26 -9.57 2.27
C ARG A 61 3.54 -8.08 2.37
N GLY A 62 4.82 -7.73 2.43
CA GLY A 62 5.30 -6.35 2.41
C GLY A 62 6.14 -6.09 1.16
N TRP A 63 5.97 -4.92 0.57
CA TRP A 63 6.61 -4.49 -0.67
C TRP A 63 7.30 -3.15 -0.48
N ASP A 64 8.51 -3.01 -1.01
CA ASP A 64 9.12 -1.70 -1.25
C ASP A 64 8.93 -1.34 -2.72
N LEU A 65 8.21 -0.25 -2.96
CA LEU A 65 7.86 0.18 -4.31
C LEU A 65 8.95 1.01 -4.99
N ARG A 66 9.99 1.44 -4.26
CA ARG A 66 11.15 2.07 -4.89
C ARG A 66 11.99 1.04 -5.63
N THR A 67 12.14 -0.13 -5.03
CA THR A 67 12.89 -1.27 -5.59
C THR A 67 12.01 -2.27 -6.30
N MET A 68 10.67 -2.13 -6.18
CA MET A 68 9.66 -3.07 -6.70
C MET A 68 9.90 -4.51 -6.21
N SER A 69 10.29 -4.67 -4.94
CA SER A 69 10.66 -5.97 -4.37
C SER A 69 9.88 -6.28 -3.10
N GLN A 70 9.60 -7.57 -2.87
CA GLN A 70 9.06 -8.03 -1.59
C GLN A 70 10.11 -7.88 -0.48
N ILE A 71 9.75 -7.24 0.63
CA ILE A 71 10.63 -7.01 1.78
C ILE A 71 10.39 -7.99 2.93
N TYR A 72 9.16 -8.50 3.07
CA TYR A 72 8.82 -9.54 4.04
C TYR A 72 7.60 -10.35 3.59
N CYS A 73 7.48 -11.57 4.11
CA CYS A 73 6.33 -12.44 3.96
C CYS A 73 6.05 -13.14 5.29
N ILE A 74 4.83 -13.01 5.78
CA ILE A 74 4.32 -13.72 6.95
C ILE A 74 3.41 -14.82 6.41
N GLU A 75 3.98 -16.01 6.25
CA GLU A 75 3.25 -17.19 5.78
C GLU A 75 2.32 -17.70 6.89
N SER A 76 1.10 -18.09 6.53
CA SER A 76 0.10 -18.59 7.49
C SER A 76 -0.07 -17.66 8.70
N ALA A 77 -0.09 -16.34 8.44
CA ALA A 77 -0.28 -15.32 9.47
C ALA A 77 -1.52 -15.59 10.32
N HIS A 78 -2.61 -16.02 9.67
CA HIS A 78 -3.86 -16.42 10.31
C HIS A 78 -4.26 -17.84 9.89
N GLY A 79 -5.07 -18.51 10.72
CA GLY A 79 -5.60 -19.85 10.41
C GLY A 79 -6.70 -19.85 9.34
N GLN A 80 -7.25 -18.67 9.05
CA GLN A 80 -8.23 -18.41 8.00
C GLN A 80 -7.89 -17.09 7.29
N LEU A 81 -8.77 -16.61 6.42
CA LEU A 81 -8.53 -15.42 5.62
C LEU A 81 -8.22 -14.20 6.49
N VAL A 82 -7.12 -13.51 6.18
CA VAL A 82 -6.80 -12.20 6.73
C VAL A 82 -7.79 -11.22 6.14
N ARG A 83 -8.44 -10.41 6.99
CA ARG A 83 -9.49 -9.48 6.59
C ARG A 83 -9.02 -8.04 6.52
N ASP A 84 -8.15 -7.65 7.44
CA ASP A 84 -7.50 -6.36 7.38
C ASP A 84 -6.12 -6.41 8.03
N LEU A 85 -5.33 -5.39 7.74
CA LEU A 85 -4.05 -5.11 8.37
C LEU A 85 -3.89 -3.61 8.54
N ASP A 86 -3.07 -3.16 9.47
CA ASP A 86 -2.72 -1.75 9.61
C ASP A 86 -1.34 -1.56 10.23
N PHE A 87 -0.65 -0.50 9.82
CA PHE A 87 0.66 -0.16 10.37
C PHE A 87 0.52 0.64 11.66
N ASN A 88 1.41 0.40 12.61
CA ASN A 88 1.50 1.23 13.79
C ASN A 88 2.10 2.60 13.40
N PRO A 89 1.40 3.73 13.61
CA PRO A 89 1.91 5.05 13.23
C PRO A 89 3.11 5.51 14.08
N ASN A 90 3.31 4.95 15.27
CA ASN A 90 4.36 5.33 16.21
C ASN A 90 5.57 4.39 16.18
N ARG A 91 5.37 3.13 15.77
CA ARG A 91 6.41 2.11 15.73
C ARG A 91 6.61 1.60 14.31
N GLN A 92 7.69 2.06 13.69
CA GLN A 92 8.02 1.87 12.28
C GLN A 92 7.89 0.44 11.75
N TYR A 93 8.22 -0.55 12.58
CA TYR A 93 8.27 -1.95 12.16
C TYR A 93 7.08 -2.78 12.64
N TYR A 94 6.04 -2.15 13.20
CA TYR A 94 4.92 -2.87 13.79
C TYR A 94 3.69 -2.82 12.89
N LEU A 95 3.05 -3.97 12.72
CA LEU A 95 1.83 -4.16 11.97
C LEU A 95 0.81 -4.93 12.83
N ALA A 96 -0.46 -4.55 12.77
CA ALA A 96 -1.57 -5.34 13.28
C ALA A 96 -2.29 -6.03 12.11
N SER A 97 -2.82 -7.23 12.34
CA SER A 97 -3.66 -7.95 11.39
C SER A 97 -4.83 -8.64 12.09
N CYS A 98 -5.93 -8.82 11.37
CA CYS A 98 -7.08 -9.58 11.85
C CYS A 98 -7.62 -10.50 10.76
N GLY A 99 -8.30 -11.58 11.14
CA GLY A 99 -8.84 -12.56 10.21
C GLY A 99 -10.05 -13.32 10.74
N ASP A 100 -10.58 -14.20 9.90
CA ASP A 100 -11.76 -15.03 10.25
C ASP A 100 -11.45 -16.12 11.29
N ASP A 101 -10.18 -16.31 11.63
CA ASP A 101 -9.78 -17.16 12.76
C ASP A 101 -10.09 -16.51 14.13
N CYS A 102 -10.75 -15.36 14.11
CA CYS A 102 -11.15 -14.57 15.27
C CYS A 102 -9.96 -14.07 16.10
N LYS A 103 -8.77 -13.97 15.48
CA LYS A 103 -7.56 -13.48 16.14
C LYS A 103 -7.20 -12.09 15.64
N VAL A 104 -6.61 -11.30 16.53
CA VAL A 104 -5.82 -10.12 16.16
C VAL A 104 -4.37 -10.40 16.50
N LYS A 105 -3.48 -10.26 15.52
CA LYS A 105 -2.05 -10.53 15.67
C LYS A 105 -1.25 -9.26 15.44
N PHE A 106 -0.21 -9.08 16.24
CA PHE A 106 0.74 -7.98 16.11
C PHE A 106 2.08 -8.55 15.69
N TRP A 107 2.72 -7.91 14.71
CA TRP A 107 3.94 -8.39 14.08
C TRP A 107 5.03 -7.33 14.17
N ASP A 108 6.27 -7.76 14.40
CA ASP A 108 7.46 -6.97 14.07
C ASP A 108 7.94 -7.45 12.71
N VAL A 109 7.85 -6.62 11.67
CA VAL A 109 8.16 -7.02 10.28
C VAL A 109 9.65 -7.34 10.07
N ARG A 110 10.51 -7.06 11.05
CA ARG A 110 11.92 -7.48 11.04
C ARG A 110 12.13 -8.91 11.55
N ASN A 111 11.15 -9.44 12.29
CA ASN A 111 11.13 -10.82 12.76
C ASN A 111 9.73 -11.41 12.63
N VAL A 112 9.45 -11.95 11.44
CA VAL A 112 8.13 -12.42 11.03
C VAL A 112 7.78 -13.86 11.45
N GLN A 113 8.68 -14.54 12.17
CA GLN A 113 8.51 -15.96 12.51
C GLN A 113 7.31 -16.19 13.43
N GLU A 114 7.05 -15.25 14.35
CA GLU A 114 5.95 -15.35 15.29
C GLU A 114 5.37 -13.96 15.61
N PRO A 115 4.07 -13.87 15.94
CA PRO A 115 3.48 -12.61 16.33
C PRO A 115 4.04 -12.18 17.70
N VAL A 116 4.35 -10.89 17.84
CA VAL A 116 4.72 -10.25 19.11
C VAL A 116 3.61 -10.41 20.14
N LYS A 117 2.35 -10.38 19.68
CA LYS A 117 1.17 -10.59 20.51
C LYS A 117 0.03 -11.16 19.68
N THR A 118 -0.74 -12.06 20.28
CA THR A 118 -2.02 -12.53 19.74
C THR A 118 -3.12 -12.20 20.74
N LEU A 119 -4.25 -11.69 20.26
CA LEU A 119 -5.49 -11.49 21.00
C LEU A 119 -6.54 -12.45 20.45
N GLU A 120 -7.23 -13.17 21.33
CA GLU A 120 -8.24 -14.19 20.99
C GLU A 120 -9.60 -13.90 21.66
N GLU A 121 -9.80 -12.65 22.09
CA GLU A 121 -11.00 -12.21 22.81
C GLU A 121 -12.24 -12.09 21.91
N HIS A 122 -12.04 -12.06 20.58
CA HIS A 122 -13.15 -12.16 19.65
C HIS A 122 -13.53 -13.63 19.53
N SER A 123 -14.70 -14.00 20.02
CA SER A 123 -15.26 -15.34 19.82
C SER A 123 -16.51 -15.23 18.97
N HIS A 124 -16.75 -16.21 18.10
CA HIS A 124 -18.09 -16.41 17.53
C HIS A 124 -19.08 -16.56 18.68
N TRP A 125 -20.11 -15.72 18.67
CA TRP A 125 -21.22 -15.77 19.62
C TRP A 125 -22.03 -17.06 19.46
#